data_AF-A0A4S3TJ96-F1
#
_entry.id   AF-A0A4S3TJ96-F1
#
_cell.length_a   1.000
_cell.length_b   1.000
_cell.length_c   1.000
_cell.angle_alpha   90.00
_cell.angle_beta   90.00
_cell.angle_gamma   90.00
#
_symmetry.space_group_name_H-M   'P 1'
#
loop_
_entity.id
_entity.type
_entity.pdbx_description
1 polymer ?
#
loop_
_entity_poly.entity_id
_entity_poly.type
_entity_poly.pdbx_seq_one_letter_code
_entity_poly.pdbx_strand_id
1 'polypeptide(L)'
;MDDDRGATDDEITRLRSRPPGHDPDDPYEGVALETLPDWWARAVRLFESHDLRPFRPSRFADGELTHEVVDRLERDLDIAVRIAGVDARYGDDWTVFVDDEPVSSIPRRRSQDGYTIFERSSDEFEATVRSNLEER
;
A
#
# COMPACT_ATOMS: atom_id res chain seq x y z
N MET A 1 10.87 -29.13 9.76
CA MET A 1 11.68 -29.43 8.57
C MET A 1 11.10 -28.56 7.47
N ASP A 2 11.70 -27.38 7.34
CA ASP A 2 11.37 -26.34 6.39
C ASP A 2 11.60 -26.84 4.96
N ASP A 3 10.54 -26.81 4.15
CA ASP A 3 10.57 -27.17 2.72
C ASP A 3 11.12 -25.96 1.95
N ASP A 4 12.42 -25.69 2.10
CA ASP A 4 13.18 -24.70 1.31
C ASP A 4 13.47 -25.28 -0.08
N ARG A 5 12.41 -25.48 -0.88
CA ARG A 5 12.56 -25.76 -2.31
C ARG A 5 12.86 -24.45 -3.02
N GLY A 6 14.15 -24.17 -3.22
CA GLY A 6 14.59 -23.14 -4.15
C GLY A 6 13.90 -23.31 -5.51
N ALA A 7 13.49 -22.20 -6.11
CA ALA A 7 12.80 -22.16 -7.40
C ALA A 7 13.55 -23.03 -8.43
N THR A 8 12.82 -23.86 -9.17
CA THR A 8 13.43 -24.74 -10.18
C THR A 8 13.99 -23.90 -11.34
N ASP A 9 14.96 -24.44 -12.07
CA ASP A 9 15.56 -23.74 -13.23
C ASP A 9 14.50 -23.39 -14.30
N ASP A 10 13.45 -24.22 -14.41
CA ASP A 10 12.27 -23.97 -15.23
C ASP A 10 11.44 -22.77 -14.74
N GLU A 11 11.28 -22.62 -13.42
CA GLU A 11 10.57 -21.50 -12.80
C GLU A 11 11.34 -20.19 -12.99
N ILE A 12 12.66 -20.22 -12.80
CA ILE A 12 13.55 -19.08 -13.06
C ILE A 12 13.48 -18.67 -14.53
N THR A 13 13.54 -19.63 -15.46
CA THR A 13 13.44 -19.38 -16.90
C THR A 13 12.08 -18.76 -17.27
N ARG A 14 10.99 -19.25 -16.67
CA ARG A 14 9.64 -18.71 -16.85
C ARG A 14 9.49 -17.30 -16.29
N LEU A 15 10.10 -16.99 -15.16
CA LEU A 15 10.08 -15.63 -14.59
C LEU A 15 10.87 -14.65 -15.46
N ARG A 16 12.02 -15.07 -16.01
CA ARG A 16 12.87 -14.25 -16.89
C ARG A 16 12.24 -13.93 -18.24
N SER A 17 11.34 -14.78 -18.75
CA SER A 17 10.68 -14.55 -20.04
C SER A 17 9.46 -13.64 -19.95
N ARG A 18 9.04 -13.24 -18.74
CA ARG A 18 7.91 -12.31 -18.57
C ARG A 18 8.34 -10.88 -18.90
N PRO A 19 7.50 -10.13 -19.64
CA PRO A 19 7.68 -8.68 -19.78
C PRO A 19 7.70 -7.98 -18.41
N PRO A 20 8.45 -6.88 -18.26
CA PRO A 20 8.32 -6.00 -17.09
C PRO A 20 6.86 -5.64 -16.84
N GLY A 21 6.45 -5.60 -15.57
CA GLY A 21 5.09 -5.26 -15.17
C GLY A 21 4.04 -6.34 -15.43
N HIS A 22 4.34 -7.39 -16.20
CA HIS A 22 3.38 -8.46 -16.46
C HIS A 22 2.99 -9.20 -15.17
N ASP A 23 1.69 -9.20 -14.92
CA ASP A 23 1.04 -9.85 -13.78
C ASP A 23 -0.16 -10.61 -14.33
N PRO A 24 -0.21 -11.96 -14.23
CA PRO A 24 -1.33 -12.74 -14.77
C PRO A 24 -2.64 -12.50 -14.02
N ASP A 25 -2.57 -11.93 -12.81
CA ASP A 25 -3.72 -11.62 -11.97
C ASP A 25 -3.99 -10.09 -11.98
N ASP A 26 -3.97 -9.48 -13.17
CA ASP A 26 -4.24 -8.06 -13.35
C ASP A 26 -5.70 -7.72 -12.97
N PRO A 27 -5.92 -6.97 -11.89
CA PRO A 27 -7.27 -6.67 -11.41
C PRO A 27 -8.01 -5.65 -12.30
N TYR A 28 -7.35 -5.04 -13.29
CA TYR A 28 -7.95 -4.04 -14.16
C TYR A 28 -8.29 -4.55 -15.56
N GLU A 29 -8.05 -5.84 -15.85
CA GLU A 29 -8.46 -6.42 -17.14
C GLU A 29 -9.99 -6.30 -17.31
N GLY A 30 -10.42 -5.53 -18.31
CA GLY A 30 -11.84 -5.26 -18.58
C GLY A 30 -12.51 -4.25 -17.65
N VAL A 31 -11.77 -3.61 -16.74
CA VAL A 31 -12.27 -2.55 -15.86
C VAL A 31 -12.21 -1.20 -16.56
N ALA A 32 -13.34 -0.50 -16.63
CA ALA A 32 -13.40 0.88 -17.09
C ALA A 32 -12.84 1.82 -16.02
N LEU A 33 -11.57 2.27 -16.17
CA LEU A 33 -10.87 3.07 -15.15
C LEU A 33 -11.58 4.38 -14.80
N GLU A 34 -12.35 4.95 -15.72
CA GLU A 34 -13.20 6.13 -15.51
C GLU A 34 -14.33 5.94 -14.48
N THR A 35 -14.60 4.69 -14.09
CA THR A 35 -15.55 4.36 -13.02
C THR A 35 -14.91 4.29 -11.64
N LEU A 36 -13.57 4.30 -11.57
CA LEU A 36 -12.83 4.32 -10.31
C LEU A 36 -12.71 5.75 -9.78
N PRO A 37 -12.47 5.92 -8.47
CA PRO A 37 -12.08 7.22 -7.93
C PRO A 37 -10.86 7.81 -8.66
N ASP A 38 -10.85 9.13 -8.86
CA ASP A 38 -9.81 9.82 -9.66
C ASP A 38 -8.39 9.52 -9.20
N TRP A 39 -8.16 9.47 -7.89
CA TRP A 39 -6.84 9.16 -7.32
C TRP A 39 -6.39 7.75 -7.69
N TRP A 40 -7.33 6.79 -7.70
CA TRP A 40 -7.08 5.40 -7.99
C TRP A 40 -6.81 5.23 -9.49
N ALA A 41 -7.68 5.76 -10.35
CA ALA A 41 -7.49 5.71 -11.80
C ALA A 41 -6.16 6.35 -12.23
N ARG A 42 -5.76 7.45 -11.58
CA ARG A 42 -4.47 8.11 -11.82
C ARG A 42 -3.29 7.23 -11.42
N ALA A 43 -3.36 6.56 -10.27
CA ALA A 43 -2.32 5.65 -9.81
C ALA A 43 -2.17 4.44 -10.73
N VAL A 44 -3.28 3.87 -11.23
CA VAL A 44 -3.25 2.77 -12.20
C VAL A 44 -2.51 3.20 -13.47
N ARG A 45 -2.93 4.32 -14.08
CA ARG A 45 -2.29 4.85 -15.30
C ARG A 45 -0.80 5.16 -15.10
N LEU A 46 -0.41 5.64 -13.91
CA LEU A 46 0.99 5.90 -13.59
C LEU A 46 1.82 4.60 -13.54
N PHE A 47 1.28 3.54 -12.96
CA PHE A 47 1.96 2.25 -12.91
C PHE A 47 2.09 1.63 -14.31
N GLU A 48 1.01 1.69 -15.10
CA GLU A 48 1.01 1.26 -16.50
C GLU A 48 2.04 2.03 -17.35
N SER A 49 2.14 3.36 -17.18
CA SER A 49 3.08 4.18 -17.96
C SER A 49 4.56 3.91 -17.63
N HIS A 50 4.84 3.14 -16.59
CA HIS A 50 6.17 2.76 -16.15
C HIS A 50 6.44 1.25 -16.27
N ASP A 51 5.57 0.50 -16.96
CA ASP A 51 5.66 -0.97 -17.08
C ASP A 51 5.80 -1.64 -15.69
N LEU A 52 5.13 -1.09 -14.67
CA LEU A 52 5.09 -1.64 -13.32
C LEU A 52 3.97 -2.67 -13.20
N ARG A 53 4.09 -3.57 -12.21
CA ARG A 53 3.00 -4.48 -11.86
C ARG A 53 1.71 -3.68 -11.57
N PRO A 54 0.52 -4.19 -11.91
CA PRO A 54 -0.73 -3.47 -11.71
C PRO A 54 -0.84 -2.88 -10.30
N PHE A 55 -1.15 -1.59 -10.25
CA PHE A 55 -1.29 -0.85 -9.00
C PHE A 55 -2.31 -1.54 -8.11
N ARG A 56 -1.99 -1.75 -6.84
CA ARG A 56 -2.91 -2.35 -5.88
C ARG A 56 -2.95 -1.43 -4.66
N PRO A 57 -4.07 -0.72 -4.43
CA PRO A 57 -4.15 0.25 -3.35
C PRO A 57 -3.79 -0.39 -2.00
N SER A 58 -3.08 0.36 -1.18
CA SER A 58 -2.80 -0.07 0.18
C SER A 58 -4.08 -0.09 1.01
N ARG A 59 -4.08 -0.98 2.00
CA ARG A 59 -5.22 -1.19 2.90
C ARG A 59 -4.77 -1.40 4.34
N PHE A 60 -5.66 -1.16 5.28
CA PHE A 60 -5.52 -1.57 6.68
C PHE A 60 -5.85 -3.06 6.84
N ALA A 61 -5.61 -3.58 8.04
CA ALA A 61 -5.81 -5.00 8.37
C ALA A 61 -7.27 -5.45 8.24
N ASP A 62 -8.21 -4.53 8.43
CA ASP A 62 -9.67 -4.71 8.24
C ASP A 62 -10.12 -4.58 6.77
N GLY A 63 -9.20 -4.24 5.87
CA GLY A 63 -9.45 -4.15 4.44
C GLY A 63 -9.84 -2.76 3.94
N GLU A 64 -10.01 -1.76 4.83
CA GLU A 64 -10.29 -0.38 4.41
C GLU A 64 -9.10 0.22 3.63
N LEU A 65 -9.41 1.03 2.62
CA LEU A 65 -8.40 1.67 1.78
C LEU A 65 -7.70 2.77 2.57
N THR A 66 -6.36 2.71 2.61
CA THR A 66 -5.56 3.70 3.35
C THR A 66 -5.85 5.12 2.89
N HIS A 67 -6.00 5.31 1.57
CA HIS A 67 -6.27 6.63 0.99
C HIS A 67 -7.62 7.20 1.48
N GLU A 68 -8.65 6.38 1.63
CA GLU A 68 -9.98 6.87 2.04
C GLU A 68 -10.01 7.26 3.51
N VAL A 69 -9.36 6.47 4.37
CA VAL A 69 -9.22 6.77 5.80
C VAL A 69 -8.38 8.03 6.01
N VAL A 70 -7.26 8.16 5.28
CA VAL A 70 -6.40 9.34 5.35
C VAL A 70 -7.13 10.59 4.86
N ASP A 71 -7.76 10.55 3.67
CA ASP A 71 -8.52 11.70 3.14
C ASP A 71 -9.63 12.14 4.10
N ARG A 72 -10.33 11.18 4.73
CA ARG A 72 -11.34 11.47 5.76
C ARG A 72 -10.72 12.19 6.96
N LEU A 73 -9.64 11.66 7.55
CA LEU A 73 -8.98 12.28 8.70
C LEU A 73 -8.45 13.67 8.41
N GLU A 74 -7.76 13.85 7.28
CA GLU A 74 -7.20 15.14 6.87
C GLU A 74 -8.28 16.20 6.74
N ARG A 75 -9.43 15.84 6.15
CA ARG A 75 -10.57 16.75 5.99
C ARG A 75 -11.30 17.04 7.29
N ASP A 76 -11.50 16.04 8.13
CA ASP A 76 -12.26 16.18 9.38
C ASP A 76 -11.48 16.96 10.44
N LEU A 77 -10.15 16.88 10.42
CA LEU A 77 -9.27 17.46 11.43
C LEU A 77 -8.45 18.65 10.92
N ASP A 78 -8.51 18.96 9.62
CA ASP A 78 -7.70 20.00 8.94
C ASP A 78 -6.18 19.82 9.17
N ILE A 79 -5.71 18.58 8.97
CA ILE A 79 -4.32 18.17 9.15
C ILE A 79 -3.77 17.52 7.87
N ALA A 80 -2.45 17.35 7.78
CA ALA A 80 -1.82 16.51 6.76
C ALA A 80 -1.32 15.19 7.37
N VAL A 81 -1.70 14.05 6.79
CA VAL A 81 -1.30 12.72 7.25
C VAL A 81 -0.49 11.99 6.18
N ARG A 82 0.72 11.58 6.52
CA ARG A 82 1.61 10.84 5.61
C ARG A 82 2.12 9.57 6.25
N ILE A 83 2.06 8.46 5.51
CA ILE A 83 2.70 7.19 5.92
C ILE A 83 3.87 6.93 4.99
N ALA A 84 5.09 6.89 5.53
CA ALA A 84 6.30 6.72 4.72
C ALA A 84 7.35 5.88 5.43
N GLY A 85 8.05 5.05 4.67
CA GLY A 85 9.29 4.41 5.12
C GLY A 85 10.46 5.37 4.99
N VAL A 86 11.00 5.86 6.10
CA VAL A 86 12.22 6.68 6.13
C VAL A 86 13.41 5.77 6.40
N ASP A 87 14.38 5.74 5.47
CA ASP A 87 15.54 4.82 5.50
C ASP A 87 15.16 3.34 5.73
N ALA A 88 13.95 2.97 5.31
CA ALA A 88 13.34 1.68 5.59
C ALA A 88 13.91 0.57 4.69
N ARG A 89 14.18 -0.59 5.29
CA ARG A 89 14.50 -1.84 4.62
C ARG A 89 13.24 -2.66 4.37
N TYR A 90 13.40 -3.74 3.60
CA TYR A 90 12.31 -4.70 3.44
C TYR A 90 11.94 -5.31 4.79
N GLY A 91 10.65 -5.24 5.14
CA GLY A 91 10.12 -5.71 6.42
C GLY A 91 10.05 -4.64 7.51
N ASP A 92 10.65 -3.47 7.30
CA ASP A 92 10.60 -2.39 8.30
C ASP A 92 9.21 -1.72 8.33
N ASP A 93 8.79 -1.40 9.54
CA ASP A 93 7.67 -0.52 9.84
C ASP A 93 7.84 0.83 9.15
N TRP A 94 6.72 1.45 8.80
CA TRP A 94 6.70 2.81 8.29
C TRP A 94 6.35 3.80 9.39
N THR A 95 6.69 5.06 9.19
CA THR A 95 6.35 6.13 10.12
C THR A 95 5.10 6.84 9.64
N VAL A 96 4.18 7.08 10.58
CA VAL A 96 3.03 7.97 10.41
C VAL A 96 3.48 9.38 10.80
N PHE A 97 3.22 10.34 9.93
CA PHE A 97 3.47 11.75 10.14
C PHE A 97 2.14 12.50 10.16
N VAL A 98 2.01 13.46 11.09
CA VAL A 98 0.90 14.42 11.17
C VAL A 98 1.52 15.81 11.11
N ASP A 99 1.15 16.62 10.11
CA ASP A 99 1.75 17.93 9.84
C ASP A 99 3.29 17.89 9.79
N ASP A 100 3.82 16.85 9.13
CA ASP A 100 5.25 16.52 9.04
C ASP A 100 5.96 16.15 10.35
N GLU A 101 5.24 16.07 11.48
CA GLU A 101 5.77 15.54 12.74
C GLU A 101 5.59 14.01 12.81
N PRO A 102 6.63 13.23 13.12
CA PRO A 102 6.50 11.78 13.27
C PRO A 102 5.74 11.43 14.56
N VAL A 103 4.58 10.77 14.43
CA VAL A 103 3.70 10.48 15.58
C VAL A 103 3.73 9.02 16.02
N SER A 104 3.92 8.07 15.11
CA SER A 104 3.95 6.64 15.43
C SER A 104 4.61 5.80 14.33
N SER A 105 4.96 4.56 14.66
CA SER A 105 5.26 3.53 13.65
C SER A 105 4.02 2.70 13.34
N ILE A 106 3.92 2.25 12.09
CA ILE A 106 2.88 1.35 11.60
C ILE A 106 3.53 0.15 10.91
N PRO A 107 3.35 -1.07 11.46
CA PRO A 107 3.83 -2.27 10.81
C PRO A 107 3.11 -2.51 9.49
N ARG A 108 3.80 -3.16 8.55
CA ARG A 108 3.24 -3.47 7.24
C ARG A 108 3.78 -4.77 6.69
N ARG A 109 3.00 -5.35 5.80
CA ARG A 109 3.45 -6.47 4.96
C ARG A 109 2.99 -6.28 3.53
N ARG A 110 3.69 -6.94 2.61
CA ARG A 110 3.23 -7.09 1.22
C ARG A 110 2.51 -8.43 1.10
N SER A 111 1.25 -8.43 0.65
CA SER A 111 0.51 -9.67 0.39
C SER A 111 1.09 -10.40 -0.83
N GLN A 112 0.74 -11.68 -0.98
CA GLN A 112 1.13 -12.46 -2.16
C GLN A 112 0.57 -11.83 -3.45
N ASP A 113 -0.67 -11.32 -3.40
CA ASP A 113 -1.30 -10.61 -4.52
C ASP A 113 -0.65 -9.25 -4.80
N GLY A 114 0.22 -8.76 -3.91
CA GLY A 114 0.98 -7.53 -4.08
C GLY A 114 0.37 -6.26 -3.47
N TYR A 115 -0.66 -6.41 -2.62
CA TYR A 115 -1.15 -5.30 -1.79
C TYR A 115 -0.15 -4.94 -0.71
N THR A 116 -0.02 -3.66 -0.39
CA THR A 116 0.56 -3.23 0.90
C THR A 116 -0.56 -3.26 1.94
N ILE A 117 -0.36 -4.06 2.98
CA ILE A 117 -1.28 -4.16 4.13
C ILE A 117 -0.58 -3.53 5.33
N PHE A 118 -1.16 -2.47 5.88
CA PHE A 118 -0.77 -1.96 7.19
C PHE A 118 -1.40 -2.83 8.26
N GLU A 119 -0.60 -3.32 9.19
CA GLU A 119 -1.00 -4.34 10.18
C GLU A 119 -1.64 -3.73 11.43
N ARG A 120 -2.46 -2.70 11.20
CA ARG A 120 -3.39 -2.09 12.17
C ARG A 120 -4.75 -1.95 11.49
N SER A 121 -5.83 -1.90 12.26
CA SER A 121 -7.13 -1.51 11.70
C SER A 121 -7.18 0.00 11.38
N SER A 122 -8.15 0.41 10.57
CA SER A 122 -8.41 1.83 10.32
C SER A 122 -8.81 2.54 11.62
N ASP A 123 -9.65 1.92 12.46
CA ASP A 123 -10.05 2.48 13.76
C ASP A 123 -8.86 2.73 14.70
N GLU A 124 -7.92 1.77 14.80
CA GLU A 124 -6.71 1.92 15.63
C GLU A 124 -5.80 3.03 15.10
N PHE A 125 -5.69 3.13 13.78
CA PHE A 125 -4.93 4.19 13.13
C PHE A 125 -5.56 5.57 13.40
N GLU A 126 -6.87 5.69 13.21
CA GLU A 126 -7.61 6.91 13.49
C GLU A 126 -7.50 7.35 14.95
N ALA A 127 -7.62 6.42 15.90
CA ALA A 127 -7.44 6.71 17.31
C ALA A 127 -6.02 7.23 17.61
N THR A 128 -5.00 6.63 16.99
CA THR A 128 -3.60 7.08 17.15
C THR A 128 -3.42 8.52 16.68
N VAL A 129 -3.98 8.88 15.52
CA VAL A 129 -3.90 10.24 14.98
C VAL A 129 -4.63 11.25 15.89
N ARG A 130 -5.84 10.90 16.35
CA ARG A 130 -6.63 11.80 17.22
C ARG A 130 -5.98 12.01 18.58
N SER A 131 -5.48 10.95 19.23
CA SER A 131 -4.79 11.08 20.52
C SER A 131 -3.53 11.95 20.41
N ASN A 132 -2.79 11.88 19.31
CA ASN A 132 -1.65 12.77 19.11
C ASN A 132 -2.03 14.25 19.07
N LEU A 133 -3.19 14.61 18.51
CA LEU A 133 -3.65 16.01 18.50
C LEU A 133 -4.11 16.50 19.88
N GLU A 134 -4.64 15.61 20.72
CA GLU A 134 -5.04 15.96 22.10
C GLU A 134 -3.84 16.20 23.03
N GLU A 135 -2.68 15.61 22.70
CA GLU A 135 -1.43 15.76 23.45
C GLU A 135 -0.63 17.02 23.05
N ARG A 136 -1.09 17.80 22.06
CA ARG A 136 -0.45 19.03 21.56
C ARG A 136 -0.88 20.31 22.30
#